data_AF-A0A955YYQ5-F1
#
_entry.id   AF-A0A955YYQ5-F1
#
_cell.length_a   1.000
_cell.length_b   1.000
_cell.length_c   1.000
_cell.angle_alpha   90.00
_cell.angle_beta   90.00
_cell.angle_gamma   90.00
#
_symmetry.space_group_name_H-M   'P 1'
#
loop_
_entity.id
_entity.type
_entity.pdbx_description
1 polymer ?
#
loop_
_entity_poly.entity_id
_entity_poly.type
_entity_poly.pdbx_seq_one_letter_code
_entity_poly.pdbx_strand_id
1 'polypeptide(L)'
;MRSLKLFRRLLVIPLALAALYACSSDDPAPATPPTESDGSSPDAPTGTEAGAPDAIAPPAAMFKSGTRIKIESVHADGRAFVRELTDTQLGVPCSFTTTGDGTKGVCLPEVSVLGFSDATCSTPLAVRYACDTRIKYALSSDTSSCGRLDNIKLYKIGQPMAGSQFFRKEGAACVAATAAEGALHAVDAPVTDSALVSFAPKPEVATPELQRVRWVGTDGTELVVSDQLVDTATAKSCTFTRLGTGSGFRCVPRRRAMFRTGEGPFSDSNCTAPAAAYALDVACAQPEVIMRRYPVADAGACEPASTFTTHAVGAQVATSGFENFGTPTCSPSTTPPSVTYWTLGAEIDESRYPRGTLEKLGTGRLRESALVAGGVQLVPGSGYDTARDTSCTPFQIGADWYCVGGSRNNDTELSYEDAACTKRVAIGGGACSRPQAVVTRVTRADGCGSDVTEVRAVSPTPLAITQTYTKNGAACDGPFALNGNLAYAIGDAAPADTLFPKLTVQKD
;
A
#
# COMPACT_ATOMS: atom_id res chain seq x y z
N MET A 1 -63.20 10.35 8.78
CA MET A 1 -64.34 9.45 9.03
C MET A 1 -64.10 8.13 8.29
N ARG A 2 -63.95 7.04 9.06
CA ARG A 2 -64.19 5.59 8.81
C ARG A 2 -63.99 4.95 7.41
N SER A 3 -63.03 4.02 7.31
CA SER A 3 -63.18 2.55 7.04
C SER A 3 -61.80 1.97 6.66
N LEU A 4 -61.04 1.27 7.51
CA LEU A 4 -61.14 -0.12 8.01
C LEU A 4 -61.31 -1.22 6.93
N LYS A 5 -60.21 -1.96 6.64
CA LYS A 5 -60.11 -3.40 6.27
C LYS A 5 -58.61 -3.77 6.42
N LEU A 6 -58.12 -4.25 7.57
CA LEU A 6 -58.10 -5.63 8.07
C LEU A 6 -57.74 -6.70 7.02
N PHE A 7 -56.49 -7.17 7.07
CA PHE A 7 -56.15 -8.58 6.81
C PHE A 7 -55.13 -9.03 7.86
N ARG A 8 -55.46 -10.14 8.52
CA ARG A 8 -54.76 -10.79 9.64
C ARG A 8 -54.79 -12.29 9.34
N ARG A 9 -53.75 -13.01 9.80
CA ARG A 9 -53.52 -14.49 9.81
C ARG A 9 -52.58 -14.98 8.70
N LEU A 10 -51.66 -15.92 8.90
CA LEU A 10 -51.40 -16.85 10.01
C LEU A 10 -49.95 -17.42 9.89
N LEU A 11 -49.25 -17.43 11.02
CA LEU A 11 -48.27 -18.40 11.57
C LEU A 11 -47.88 -19.64 10.72
N VAL A 12 -46.57 -19.89 10.55
CA VAL A 12 -45.94 -21.23 10.74
C VAL A 12 -44.51 -21.03 11.27
N ILE A 13 -44.28 -21.53 12.49
CA ILE A 13 -42.98 -21.83 13.10
C ILE A 13 -42.76 -23.34 12.93
N PRO A 14 -41.51 -23.80 12.76
CA PRO A 14 -41.09 -24.94 13.55
C PRO A 14 -39.82 -24.66 14.35
N LEU A 15 -39.95 -24.95 15.64
CA LEU A 15 -38.91 -25.15 16.64
C LEU A 15 -38.39 -26.60 16.54
N ALA A 16 -37.24 -26.84 17.19
CA ALA A 16 -36.59 -28.12 17.52
C ALA A 16 -35.51 -28.56 16.50
N LEU A 17 -34.32 -29.03 16.89
CA LEU A 17 -33.93 -29.79 18.09
C LEU A 17 -32.55 -29.33 18.61
N ALA A 18 -32.40 -29.36 19.93
CA ALA A 18 -31.13 -29.42 20.62
C ALA A 18 -30.50 -30.81 20.42
N ALA A 19 -29.17 -30.86 20.24
CA ALA A 19 -28.36 -32.03 20.51
C ALA A 19 -27.19 -31.61 21.40
N LEU A 20 -27.26 -32.06 22.65
CA LEU A 20 -26.17 -32.13 23.60
C LEU A 20 -25.10 -33.08 23.04
N TYR A 21 -23.84 -32.68 23.08
CA TYR A 21 -22.72 -33.62 23.16
C TYR A 21 -21.77 -33.15 24.24
N ALA A 22 -21.81 -33.87 25.37
CA ALA A 22 -20.80 -33.92 26.41
C ALA A 22 -20.35 -35.39 26.53
N CYS A 23 -19.22 -35.61 27.22
CA CYS A 23 -18.35 -36.80 27.27
C CYS A 23 -17.24 -36.73 26.20
N SER A 24 -15.96 -36.94 26.48
CA SER A 24 -15.28 -37.45 27.66
C SER A 24 -13.80 -37.06 27.55
N SER A 25 -13.19 -36.69 28.67
CA SER A 25 -11.74 -36.68 28.87
C SER A 25 -11.17 -38.08 28.79
N ASP A 26 -10.06 -38.27 28.07
CA ASP A 26 -9.06 -39.31 28.36
C ASP A 26 -7.70 -38.83 27.82
N ASP A 27 -6.86 -38.39 28.75
CA ASP A 27 -5.41 -38.23 28.57
C ASP A 27 -4.75 -39.61 28.44
N PRO A 28 -3.78 -39.76 27.52
CA PRO A 28 -2.63 -40.61 27.80
C PRO A 28 -1.35 -39.78 27.88
N ALA A 29 -0.60 -40.06 28.95
CA ALA A 29 0.71 -39.53 29.28
C ALA A 29 1.73 -39.58 28.13
N PRO A 30 2.73 -38.69 28.12
CA PRO A 30 3.75 -38.65 27.08
C PRO A 30 4.71 -39.85 27.20
N ALA A 31 4.87 -40.59 26.10
CA ALA A 31 5.92 -41.58 25.95
C ALA A 31 7.26 -40.88 25.71
N THR A 32 8.19 -41.07 26.64
CA THR A 32 9.63 -40.82 26.49
C THR A 32 10.22 -41.63 25.34
N PRO A 33 10.95 -41.03 24.39
CA PRO A 33 11.89 -41.76 23.55
C PRO A 33 13.26 -41.89 24.23
N PRO A 34 14.04 -42.93 23.88
CA PRO A 34 15.23 -43.34 24.61
C PRO A 34 16.45 -42.46 24.35
N THR A 35 17.29 -42.39 25.39
CA THR A 35 18.67 -41.91 25.39
C THR A 35 19.58 -43.01 24.87
N GLU A 36 20.35 -42.71 23.81
CA GLU A 36 21.62 -43.30 23.32
C GLU A 36 21.82 -42.70 21.92
N SER A 37 22.99 -42.35 21.38
CA SER A 37 24.38 -42.74 21.60
C SER A 37 25.27 -41.73 20.86
N ASP A 38 26.53 -41.67 21.27
CA ASP A 38 27.63 -40.86 20.79
C ASP A 38 27.76 -40.73 19.26
N GLY A 39 28.09 -39.50 18.83
CA GLY A 39 28.41 -39.17 17.45
C GLY A 39 29.22 -37.89 17.37
N SER A 40 30.53 -38.00 17.61
CA SER A 40 31.52 -36.96 17.34
C SER A 40 31.40 -36.43 15.91
N SER A 41 31.19 -35.12 15.76
CA SER A 41 31.35 -34.41 14.49
C SER A 41 32.10 -33.10 14.73
N PRO A 42 33.03 -32.72 13.82
CA PRO A 42 34.05 -31.71 14.10
C PRO A 42 33.54 -30.28 13.89
N ASP A 43 33.95 -29.41 14.81
CA ASP A 43 34.18 -27.96 14.68
C ASP A 43 33.40 -27.22 13.58
N ALA A 44 32.18 -26.79 13.92
CA ALA A 44 31.54 -25.68 13.24
C ALA A 44 32.17 -24.36 13.72
N PRO A 45 32.49 -23.40 12.83
CA PRO A 45 33.04 -22.12 13.22
C PRO A 45 32.00 -21.36 14.05
N THR A 46 32.37 -21.04 15.28
CA THR A 46 31.67 -20.12 16.17
C THR A 46 31.64 -18.72 15.52
N GLY A 47 30.62 -18.50 14.70
CA GLY A 47 30.19 -17.17 14.30
C GLY A 47 29.85 -16.41 15.57
N THR A 48 30.72 -15.47 15.93
CA THR A 48 30.47 -14.55 17.04
C THR A 48 29.22 -13.76 16.64
N GLU A 49 28.09 -13.99 17.30
CA GLU A 49 26.93 -13.08 17.22
C GLU A 49 27.46 -11.69 17.58
N ALA A 50 27.65 -10.85 16.56
CA ALA A 50 27.94 -9.44 16.75
C ALA A 50 26.88 -8.91 17.70
N GLY A 51 27.32 -8.43 18.87
CA GLY A 51 26.46 -8.01 19.97
C GLY A 51 25.28 -7.22 19.42
N ALA A 52 24.07 -7.60 19.85
CA ALA A 52 22.84 -6.94 19.45
C ALA A 52 23.07 -5.42 19.52
N PRO A 53 22.83 -4.68 18.42
CA PRO A 53 23.12 -3.25 18.38
C PRO A 53 22.50 -2.60 19.62
N ASP A 54 23.31 -1.82 20.33
CA ASP A 54 22.96 -1.10 21.56
C ASP A 54 21.52 -0.63 21.50
N ALA A 55 20.74 -0.97 22.54
CA ALA A 55 19.29 -0.80 22.60
C ALA A 55 18.86 0.56 22.02
N ILE A 56 18.41 0.55 20.77
CA ILE A 56 17.81 1.73 20.12
C ILE A 56 16.70 2.18 21.04
N ALA A 57 16.83 3.40 21.56
CA ALA A 57 15.88 3.94 22.54
C ALA A 57 14.47 3.74 22.01
N PRO A 58 13.53 3.17 22.80
CA PRO A 58 12.17 2.99 22.36
C PRO A 58 11.66 4.34 21.87
N PRO A 59 11.13 4.43 20.64
CA PRO A 59 10.74 5.70 20.08
C PRO A 59 9.74 6.38 21.02
N ALA A 60 9.88 7.69 21.23
CA ALA A 60 8.76 8.49 21.70
C ALA A 60 7.55 8.12 20.85
N ALA A 61 6.38 7.92 21.47
CA ALA A 61 5.20 7.41 20.77
C ALA A 61 5.02 8.14 19.42
N MET A 62 5.17 7.38 18.33
CA MET A 62 5.08 7.91 16.95
C MET A 62 3.66 8.40 16.64
N PHE A 63 2.71 7.98 17.46
CA PHE A 63 1.30 8.22 17.32
C PHE A 63 0.68 8.44 18.70
N LYS A 64 -0.37 9.25 18.76
CA LYS A 64 -1.14 9.49 19.98
C LYS A 64 -2.58 9.83 19.61
N SER A 65 -3.54 9.08 20.15
CA SER A 65 -4.97 9.39 20.02
C SER A 65 -5.29 10.76 20.64
N GLY A 66 -6.10 11.54 19.94
CA GLY A 66 -6.68 12.77 20.47
C GLY A 66 -8.03 12.54 21.14
N THR A 67 -8.75 13.64 21.34
CA THR A 67 -10.12 13.63 21.86
C THR A 67 -11.14 13.15 20.83
N ARG A 68 -10.85 13.27 19.52
CA ARG A 68 -11.78 12.94 18.45
C ARG A 68 -11.25 11.88 17.48
N ILE A 69 -10.04 12.04 16.95
CA ILE A 69 -9.39 11.04 16.14
C ILE A 69 -8.77 10.00 17.07
N LYS A 70 -9.22 8.76 16.90
CA LYS A 70 -8.70 7.59 17.60
C LYS A 70 -7.84 6.78 16.67
N ILE A 71 -6.70 6.35 17.18
CA ILE A 71 -5.74 5.54 16.45
C ILE A 71 -6.00 4.11 16.87
N GLU A 72 -6.32 3.26 15.91
CA GLU A 72 -6.35 1.83 16.13
C GLU A 72 -5.04 1.24 15.66
N SER A 73 -4.37 0.55 16.56
CA SER A 73 -3.09 -0.10 16.32
C SER A 73 -3.24 -1.61 16.38
N VAL A 74 -2.38 -2.29 15.63
CA VAL A 74 -2.13 -3.72 15.84
C VAL A 74 -0.78 -3.89 16.49
N HIS A 75 -0.73 -4.80 17.45
CA HIS A 75 0.43 -5.07 18.28
C HIS A 75 0.92 -6.48 18.04
N ALA A 76 2.24 -6.61 18.01
CA ALA A 76 2.91 -7.90 18.15
C ALA A 76 4.33 -7.66 18.65
N ASP A 77 4.78 -8.56 19.54
CA ASP A 77 6.12 -8.54 20.13
C ASP A 77 6.54 -7.15 20.67
N GLY A 78 5.60 -6.45 21.31
CA GLY A 78 5.82 -5.12 21.92
C GLY A 78 5.89 -3.95 20.94
N ARG A 79 5.63 -4.17 19.64
CA ARG A 79 5.57 -3.14 18.61
C ARG A 79 4.13 -2.85 18.21
N ALA A 80 3.85 -1.58 17.93
CA ALA A 80 2.53 -1.10 17.50
C ALA A 80 2.62 -0.58 16.06
N PHE A 81 1.69 -1.00 15.22
CA PHE A 81 1.53 -0.53 13.85
C PHE A 81 0.17 0.15 13.73
N VAL A 82 0.14 1.37 13.19
CA VAL A 82 -1.14 2.04 12.92
C VAL A 82 -1.88 1.25 11.86
N ARG A 83 -3.10 0.84 12.21
CA ARG A 83 -4.01 0.17 11.30
C ARG A 83 -4.93 1.17 10.64
N GLU A 84 -5.51 2.05 11.44
CA GLU A 84 -6.63 2.88 11.02
C GLU A 84 -6.74 4.11 11.92
N LEU A 85 -7.15 5.24 11.34
CA LEU A 85 -7.60 6.40 12.10
C LEU A 85 -9.12 6.41 12.06
N THR A 86 -9.78 6.68 13.18
CA THR A 86 -11.23 6.79 13.25
C THR A 86 -11.62 8.17 13.75
N ASP A 87 -12.46 8.86 12.99
CA ASP A 87 -13.11 10.08 13.46
C ASP A 87 -14.35 9.70 14.27
N THR A 88 -14.26 9.78 15.59
CA THR A 88 -15.35 9.35 16.49
C THR A 88 -16.59 10.24 16.40
N GLN A 89 -16.46 11.49 15.97
CA GLN A 89 -17.61 12.39 15.79
C GLN A 89 -18.37 12.05 14.50
N LEU A 90 -17.64 11.70 13.43
CA LEU A 90 -18.24 11.27 12.16
C LEU A 90 -18.63 9.79 12.14
N GLY A 91 -18.10 8.98 13.06
CA GLY A 91 -18.33 7.55 13.16
C GLY A 91 -17.88 6.79 11.91
N VAL A 92 -16.71 7.17 11.37
CA VAL A 92 -16.13 6.59 10.16
C VAL A 92 -14.61 6.49 10.27
N PRO A 93 -14.00 5.49 9.60
CA PRO A 93 -12.56 5.48 9.41
C PRO A 93 -12.15 6.65 8.50
N CYS A 94 -10.93 7.13 8.69
CA CYS A 94 -10.32 8.19 7.91
C CYS A 94 -8.83 7.96 7.68
N SER A 95 -8.29 8.59 6.64
CA SER A 95 -6.88 8.62 6.31
C SER A 95 -6.33 10.03 6.48
N PHE A 96 -5.12 10.13 7.01
CA PHE A 96 -4.42 11.41 7.06
C PHE A 96 -4.02 11.82 5.64
N THR A 97 -4.39 13.03 5.25
CA THR A 97 -4.00 13.62 3.97
C THR A 97 -3.56 15.06 4.15
N THR A 98 -2.50 15.47 3.45
CA THR A 98 -2.07 16.86 3.41
C THR A 98 -2.83 17.66 2.35
N THR A 99 -3.26 18.87 2.69
CA THR A 99 -3.90 19.81 1.76
C THR A 99 -2.90 20.81 1.20
N GLY A 100 -3.10 21.27 -0.03
CA GLY A 100 -2.32 22.34 -0.67
C GLY A 100 -0.82 22.12 -0.71
N ASP A 101 -0.06 23.05 -0.12
CA ASP A 101 1.41 23.07 -0.08
C ASP A 101 2.03 22.14 0.99
N GLY A 102 1.20 21.36 1.69
CA GLY A 102 1.66 20.50 2.78
C GLY A 102 1.80 21.23 4.12
N THR A 103 1.23 22.42 4.28
CA THR A 103 1.20 23.14 5.57
C THR A 103 0.03 22.78 6.47
N LYS A 104 -0.97 22.08 5.93
CA LYS A 104 -2.15 21.61 6.67
C LYS A 104 -2.43 20.15 6.33
N GLY A 105 -2.80 19.38 7.34
CA GLY A 105 -3.30 18.02 7.21
C GLY A 105 -4.75 17.93 7.64
N VAL A 106 -5.46 16.91 7.19
CA VAL A 106 -6.84 16.59 7.56
C VAL A 106 -7.01 15.09 7.66
N CYS A 107 -7.88 14.62 8.57
CA CYS A 107 -8.37 13.24 8.50
C CYS A 107 -9.56 13.19 7.54
N LEU A 108 -9.39 12.60 6.37
CA LEU A 108 -10.44 12.45 5.37
C LEU A 108 -11.07 11.07 5.46
N PRO A 109 -12.39 10.94 5.54
CA PRO A 109 -13.02 9.63 5.53
C PRO A 109 -12.79 8.92 4.18
N GLU A 110 -13.07 7.63 4.13
CA GLU A 110 -13.24 6.94 2.84
C GLU A 110 -14.35 7.63 2.04
N VAL A 111 -14.04 7.95 0.78
CA VAL A 111 -14.88 8.80 -0.07
C VAL A 111 -15.26 8.10 -1.36
N SER A 112 -16.49 8.35 -1.80
CA SER A 112 -17.00 7.96 -3.11
C SER A 112 -16.64 9.01 -4.16
N VAL A 113 -16.68 8.58 -5.42
CA VAL A 113 -16.54 9.47 -6.59
C VAL A 113 -17.72 10.44 -6.63
N LEU A 114 -17.41 11.73 -6.72
CA LEU A 114 -18.38 12.77 -6.98
C LEU A 114 -18.60 12.94 -8.49
N GLY A 115 -19.85 13.13 -8.89
CA GLY A 115 -20.18 13.68 -10.20
C GLY A 115 -21.35 14.64 -10.09
N PHE A 116 -22.10 14.81 -11.18
CA PHE A 116 -23.15 15.81 -11.28
C PHE A 116 -24.40 15.27 -11.97
N SER A 117 -25.57 15.76 -11.56
CA SER A 117 -26.86 15.39 -12.18
C SER A 117 -27.23 16.26 -13.39
N ASP A 118 -26.45 17.30 -13.69
CA ASP A 118 -26.73 18.27 -14.75
C ASP A 118 -25.50 18.54 -15.63
N ALA A 119 -25.77 18.93 -16.88
CA ALA A 119 -24.76 19.24 -17.88
C ALA A 119 -23.97 20.54 -17.62
N THR A 120 -24.27 21.26 -16.54
CA THR A 120 -23.47 22.43 -16.10
C THR A 120 -22.56 22.10 -14.93
N CYS A 121 -22.58 20.85 -14.44
CA CYS A 121 -21.81 20.37 -13.30
C CYS A 121 -22.02 21.24 -12.05
N SER A 122 -23.28 21.62 -11.80
CA SER A 122 -23.66 22.51 -10.69
C SER A 122 -24.25 21.78 -9.49
N THR A 123 -24.96 20.67 -9.73
CA THR A 123 -25.64 19.87 -8.70
C THR A 123 -24.84 18.60 -8.45
N PRO A 124 -24.09 18.53 -7.33
CA PRO A 124 -23.27 17.36 -7.05
C PRO A 124 -24.13 16.14 -6.72
N LEU A 125 -23.60 14.96 -7.05
CA LEU A 125 -24.11 13.66 -6.66
C LEU A 125 -22.93 12.74 -6.32
N ALA A 126 -23.20 11.64 -5.64
CA ALA A 126 -22.21 10.61 -5.34
C ALA A 126 -22.50 9.34 -6.14
N VAL A 127 -21.45 8.68 -6.62
CA VAL A 127 -21.51 7.34 -7.23
C VAL A 127 -21.07 6.34 -6.17
N ARG A 128 -22.03 5.68 -5.54
CA ARG A 128 -21.74 4.66 -4.52
C ARG A 128 -22.01 3.29 -5.10
N TYR A 129 -21.00 2.43 -5.10
CA TYR A 129 -21.20 1.01 -5.40
C TYR A 129 -22.21 0.45 -4.41
N ALA A 130 -23.17 -0.35 -4.90
CA ALA A 130 -24.27 -0.88 -4.08
C ALA A 130 -23.77 -1.57 -2.80
N CYS A 131 -22.56 -2.10 -2.89
CA CYS A 131 -21.84 -2.82 -1.87
C CYS A 131 -21.10 -1.99 -0.82
N ASP A 132 -20.80 -0.74 -1.11
CA ASP A 132 -19.98 0.08 -0.22
C ASP A 132 -20.84 1.00 0.66
N THR A 133 -21.60 0.37 1.55
CA THR A 133 -22.41 1.11 2.54
C THR A 133 -21.56 1.78 3.63
N ARG A 134 -20.26 1.45 3.71
CA ARG A 134 -19.32 2.04 4.67
C ARG A 134 -18.88 3.43 4.22
N ILE A 135 -18.80 3.66 2.91
CA ILE A 135 -18.60 5.00 2.35
C ILE A 135 -19.85 5.84 2.60
N LYS A 136 -19.71 6.81 3.52
CA LYS A 136 -20.76 7.76 3.92
C LYS A 136 -20.57 9.15 3.31
N TYR A 137 -19.44 9.39 2.65
CA TYR A 137 -19.07 10.70 2.13
C TYR A 137 -18.59 10.62 0.69
N ALA A 138 -18.76 11.71 -0.05
CA ALA A 138 -18.17 11.92 -1.36
C ALA A 138 -17.25 13.15 -1.30
N LEU A 139 -16.18 13.12 -2.09
CA LEU A 139 -15.19 14.19 -2.12
C LEU A 139 -15.31 14.95 -3.43
N SER A 140 -15.58 16.25 -3.35
CA SER A 140 -15.15 17.17 -4.41
C SER A 140 -13.77 17.69 -4.03
N SER A 141 -12.80 17.47 -4.89
CA SER A 141 -11.60 18.28 -4.91
C SER A 141 -11.60 19.04 -6.22
N ASP A 142 -11.35 20.34 -6.15
CA ASP A 142 -10.82 21.00 -7.32
C ASP A 142 -9.36 20.59 -7.37
N THR A 143 -9.03 19.57 -8.16
CA THR A 143 -7.64 19.32 -8.55
C THR A 143 -7.24 20.41 -9.56
N SER A 144 -7.37 21.69 -9.16
CA SER A 144 -7.24 22.83 -10.07
C SER A 144 -5.80 23.05 -10.51
N SER A 145 -4.84 22.38 -9.89
CA SER A 145 -3.46 22.31 -10.35
C SER A 145 -2.69 21.41 -9.41
N CYS A 146 -2.04 20.37 -9.95
CA CYS A 146 -0.96 19.65 -9.29
C CYS A 146 -1.33 18.53 -8.28
N GLY A 147 -2.42 17.78 -8.47
CA GLY A 147 -2.80 16.69 -7.56
C GLY A 147 -3.03 17.14 -6.12
N ARG A 148 -3.00 18.46 -5.88
CA ARG A 148 -3.21 19.08 -4.59
C ARG A 148 -4.69 19.02 -4.31
N LEU A 149 -5.00 18.53 -3.12
CA LEU A 149 -6.34 18.65 -2.59
C LEU A 149 -6.50 20.06 -2.03
N ASP A 150 -6.71 21.00 -2.94
CA ASP A 150 -7.15 22.35 -2.63
C ASP A 150 -8.67 22.39 -2.64
N ASN A 151 -9.26 23.27 -1.81
CA ASN A 151 -10.71 23.48 -1.74
C ASN A 151 -11.51 22.17 -1.57
N ILE A 152 -11.02 21.27 -0.71
CA ILE A 152 -11.71 20.01 -0.41
C ILE A 152 -13.12 20.32 0.09
N LYS A 153 -14.12 19.82 -0.61
CA LYS A 153 -15.51 19.82 -0.15
C LYS A 153 -15.94 18.38 0.04
N LEU A 154 -16.19 18.02 1.29
CA LEU A 154 -16.73 16.73 1.65
C LEU A 154 -18.25 16.84 1.68
N TYR A 155 -18.95 15.88 1.08
CA TYR A 155 -20.42 15.86 1.07
C TYR A 155 -20.89 14.57 1.71
N LYS A 156 -21.92 14.64 2.56
CA LYS A 156 -22.53 13.42 3.10
C LYS A 156 -23.43 12.80 2.02
N ILE A 157 -23.31 11.48 1.85
CA ILE A 157 -24.11 10.74 0.87
C ILE A 157 -25.52 10.55 1.44
N GLY A 158 -26.50 11.02 0.66
CA GLY A 158 -27.92 10.94 0.95
C GLY A 158 -28.61 9.73 0.30
N GLN A 159 -29.88 9.91 -0.04
CA GLN A 159 -30.73 8.83 -0.56
C GLN A 159 -30.36 8.43 -2.00
N PRO A 160 -30.53 7.14 -2.37
CA PRO A 160 -30.39 6.70 -3.75
C PRO A 160 -31.35 7.46 -4.69
N MET A 161 -30.90 7.70 -5.91
CA MET A 161 -31.66 8.36 -6.98
C MET A 161 -31.98 7.37 -8.11
N ALA A 162 -33.20 7.43 -8.64
CA ALA A 162 -33.58 6.64 -9.82
C ALA A 162 -33.24 7.40 -11.11
N GLY A 163 -32.73 6.70 -12.13
CA GLY A 163 -32.76 7.13 -13.53
C GLY A 163 -32.09 8.47 -13.87
N SER A 164 -30.97 8.82 -13.24
CA SER A 164 -30.26 10.09 -13.52
C SER A 164 -29.22 9.94 -14.63
N GLN A 165 -29.12 10.96 -15.50
CA GLN A 165 -27.91 11.17 -16.29
C GLN A 165 -26.77 11.54 -15.33
N PHE A 166 -25.59 10.97 -15.58
CA PHE A 166 -24.38 11.22 -14.80
C PHE A 166 -23.46 12.09 -15.63
N PHE A 167 -22.95 13.16 -15.04
CA PHE A 167 -21.95 14.03 -15.65
C PHE A 167 -20.71 14.10 -14.78
N ARG A 168 -19.55 14.27 -15.42
CA ARG A 168 -18.27 14.52 -14.76
C ARG A 168 -17.60 15.76 -15.34
N LYS A 169 -16.79 16.42 -14.52
CA LYS A 169 -15.94 17.51 -14.99
C LYS A 169 -14.72 16.92 -15.72
N GLU A 170 -14.49 17.39 -16.94
CA GLU A 170 -13.26 17.17 -17.71
C GLU A 170 -12.68 18.54 -18.07
N GLY A 171 -11.70 19.00 -17.28
CA GLY A 171 -11.24 20.38 -17.34
C GLY A 171 -12.37 21.36 -17.01
N ALA A 172 -12.64 22.30 -17.90
CA ALA A 172 -13.75 23.25 -17.77
C ALA A 172 -15.09 22.69 -18.30
N ALA A 173 -15.07 21.57 -19.01
CA ALA A 173 -16.27 20.98 -19.61
C ALA A 173 -16.98 20.05 -18.63
N CYS A 174 -18.30 19.97 -18.77
CA CYS A 174 -19.12 18.99 -18.09
C CYS A 174 -19.61 17.99 -19.12
N VAL A 175 -19.13 16.74 -19.04
CA VAL A 175 -19.41 15.71 -20.04
C VAL A 175 -20.28 14.62 -19.45
N ALA A 176 -21.22 14.12 -20.26
CA ALA A 176 -22.01 12.96 -19.89
C ALA A 176 -21.09 11.75 -19.74
N ALA A 177 -21.29 10.99 -18.67
CA ALA A 177 -20.56 9.78 -18.38
C ALA A 177 -21.56 8.67 -18.02
N THR A 178 -21.13 7.42 -18.15
CA THR A 178 -21.86 6.28 -17.60
C THR A 178 -21.38 6.04 -16.18
N ALA A 179 -22.31 5.91 -15.24
CA ALA A 179 -21.96 5.40 -13.91
C ALA A 179 -21.63 3.91 -14.09
N ALA A 180 -20.34 3.61 -14.27
CA ALA A 180 -19.87 2.24 -14.33
C ALA A 180 -20.12 1.60 -12.96
N GLU A 181 -21.23 0.86 -12.85
CA GLU A 181 -21.53 -0.11 -11.78
C GLU A 181 -21.93 0.47 -10.40
N GLY A 182 -22.13 1.80 -10.28
CA GLY A 182 -22.57 2.45 -9.04
C GLY A 182 -24.01 2.95 -9.06
N ALA A 183 -24.67 2.93 -7.90
CA ALA A 183 -25.92 3.65 -7.69
C ALA A 183 -25.64 5.15 -7.52
N LEU A 184 -26.46 5.99 -8.12
CA LEU A 184 -26.39 7.44 -7.94
C LEU A 184 -27.10 7.82 -6.64
N HIS A 185 -26.47 8.71 -5.87
CA HIS A 185 -27.02 9.22 -4.62
C HIS A 185 -27.02 10.74 -4.63
N ALA A 186 -28.10 11.33 -4.12
CA ALA A 186 -28.06 12.74 -3.75
C ALA A 186 -27.01 12.96 -2.67
N VAL A 187 -26.45 14.16 -2.59
CA VAL A 187 -25.56 14.55 -1.50
C VAL A 187 -26.13 15.74 -0.73
N ASP A 188 -25.82 15.81 0.56
CA ASP A 188 -26.20 16.94 1.41
C ASP A 188 -25.37 18.19 1.11
N ALA A 189 -25.58 19.28 1.86
CA ALA A 189 -24.69 20.44 1.79
C ALA A 189 -23.23 20.06 2.15
N PRO A 190 -22.21 20.78 1.60
CA PRO A 190 -20.82 20.54 1.95
C PRO A 190 -20.59 20.59 3.47
N VAL A 191 -19.88 19.60 3.99
CA VAL A 191 -19.33 19.60 5.34
C VAL A 191 -18.30 20.74 5.41
N THR A 192 -18.49 21.65 6.36
CA THR A 192 -17.56 22.77 6.56
C THR A 192 -16.21 22.28 7.05
N ASP A 193 -15.11 22.95 6.71
CA ASP A 193 -13.77 22.67 7.23
C ASP A 193 -13.71 22.54 8.76
N SER A 194 -14.49 23.35 9.47
CA SER A 194 -14.56 23.31 10.94
C SER A 194 -15.09 22.00 11.52
N ALA A 195 -15.77 21.20 10.68
CA ALA A 195 -16.28 19.90 11.06
C ALA A 195 -15.24 18.79 10.83
N LEU A 196 -14.04 19.06 10.29
CA LEU A 196 -12.94 18.11 10.19
C LEU A 196 -11.85 18.42 11.21
N VAL A 197 -11.10 17.41 11.64
CA VAL A 197 -9.89 17.63 12.45
C VAL A 197 -8.77 18.06 11.52
N SER A 198 -8.28 19.30 11.71
CA SER A 198 -7.12 19.82 11.01
C SER A 198 -5.85 19.51 11.81
N PHE A 199 -4.78 19.19 11.09
CA PHE A 199 -3.46 18.94 11.64
C PHE A 199 -2.50 20.04 11.18
N ALA A 200 -1.65 20.49 12.10
CA ALA A 200 -0.54 21.38 11.81
C ALA A 200 0.79 20.62 11.88
N PRO A 201 1.75 20.88 10.97
CA PRO A 201 3.06 20.26 11.02
C PRO A 201 3.88 20.90 12.15
N LYS A 202 4.55 20.06 12.92
CA LYS A 202 5.51 20.42 13.97
C LYS A 202 6.84 19.74 13.65
N PRO A 203 7.81 20.48 13.09
CA PRO A 203 9.15 19.93 12.86
C PRO A 203 9.78 19.47 14.17
N GLU A 204 10.37 18.28 14.15
CA GLU A 204 11.06 17.66 15.27
C GLU A 204 12.45 17.24 14.80
N VAL A 205 13.50 17.80 15.41
CA VAL A 205 14.88 17.42 15.10
C VAL A 205 15.07 15.97 15.54
N ALA A 206 15.28 15.08 14.57
CA ALA A 206 15.51 13.65 14.81
C ALA A 206 17.00 13.37 14.94
N THR A 207 17.82 14.00 14.09
CA THR A 207 19.29 13.99 14.14
C THR A 207 19.82 15.38 13.79
N PRO A 208 21.12 15.67 13.94
CA PRO A 208 21.69 16.94 13.49
C PRO A 208 21.47 17.22 11.99
N GLU A 209 21.29 16.18 11.17
CA GLU A 209 21.11 16.28 9.73
C GLU A 209 19.63 16.21 9.30
N LEU A 210 18.75 15.65 10.14
CA LEU A 210 17.38 15.32 9.77
C LEU A 210 16.35 15.81 10.78
N GLN A 211 15.29 16.39 10.24
CA GLN A 211 14.04 16.62 10.94
C GLN A 211 12.98 15.63 10.44
N ARG A 212 12.13 15.17 11.36
CA ARG A 212 10.86 14.53 11.02
C ARG A 212 9.72 15.51 11.26
N VAL A 213 8.63 15.38 10.52
CA VAL A 213 7.43 16.19 10.75
C VAL A 213 6.44 15.39 11.60
N ARG A 214 6.14 15.93 12.78
CA ARG A 214 5.05 15.47 13.62
C ARG A 214 3.81 16.30 13.35
N TRP A 215 2.72 15.68 12.97
CA TRP A 215 1.44 16.33 12.72
C TRP A 215 0.61 16.36 13.99
N VAL A 216 0.17 17.55 14.41
CA VAL A 216 -0.61 17.75 15.63
C VAL A 216 -2.01 18.23 15.24
N GLY A 217 -3.01 17.39 15.52
CA GLY A 217 -4.42 17.66 15.32
C GLY A 217 -4.96 18.69 16.30
N THR A 218 -5.97 19.45 15.90
CA THR A 218 -6.70 20.39 16.78
C THR A 218 -7.40 19.71 17.95
N ASP A 219 -7.55 18.39 17.88
CA ASP A 219 -8.13 17.54 18.92
C ASP A 219 -7.09 16.89 19.85
N GLY A 220 -5.80 17.20 19.64
CA GLY A 220 -4.66 16.66 20.39
C GLY A 220 -4.04 15.37 19.83
N THR A 221 -4.54 14.87 18.68
CA THR A 221 -3.96 13.72 18.00
C THR A 221 -2.56 14.05 17.50
N GLU A 222 -1.60 13.13 17.62
CA GLU A 222 -0.25 13.31 17.07
C GLU A 222 0.09 12.15 16.13
N LEU A 223 0.67 12.46 14.96
CA LEU A 223 1.05 11.47 13.95
C LEU A 223 2.43 11.78 13.36
N VAL A 224 3.30 10.79 13.22
CA VAL A 224 4.50 10.87 12.37
C VAL A 224 4.23 10.11 11.08
N VAL A 225 4.36 10.77 9.93
CA VAL A 225 4.06 10.18 8.61
C VAL A 225 5.38 9.88 7.88
N SER A 226 5.44 8.74 7.21
CA SER A 226 6.69 8.18 6.67
C SER A 226 7.32 8.97 5.51
N ASP A 227 6.58 9.86 4.87
CA ASP A 227 6.99 10.59 3.67
C ASP A 227 7.40 12.06 3.94
N GLN A 228 7.56 12.44 5.21
CA GLN A 228 7.82 13.82 5.63
C GLN A 228 9.06 13.95 6.50
N LEU A 229 10.21 13.69 5.88
CA LEU A 229 11.52 14.00 6.44
C LEU A 229 12.05 15.26 5.79
N VAL A 230 12.79 16.06 6.54
CA VAL A 230 13.38 17.32 6.09
C VAL A 230 14.87 17.25 6.34
N ASP A 231 15.65 17.45 5.29
CA ASP A 231 17.09 17.67 5.40
C ASP A 231 17.33 19.05 6.01
N THR A 232 17.94 19.08 7.18
CA THR A 232 18.20 20.32 7.94
C THR A 232 19.13 21.27 7.22
N ALA A 233 20.09 20.77 6.43
CA ALA A 233 21.06 21.59 5.74
C ALA A 233 20.42 22.38 4.59
N THR A 234 19.40 21.80 3.95
CA THR A 234 18.74 22.38 2.78
C THR A 234 17.32 22.88 3.06
N ALA A 235 16.77 22.60 4.25
CA ALA A 235 15.39 22.86 4.64
C ALA A 235 14.34 22.32 3.64
N LYS A 236 14.67 21.21 2.97
CA LYS A 236 13.83 20.61 1.92
C LYS A 236 13.34 19.23 2.33
N SER A 237 12.11 18.92 1.91
CA SER A 237 11.53 17.59 2.11
C SER A 237 12.28 16.53 1.31
N CYS A 238 12.60 15.42 1.95
CA CYS A 238 13.31 14.30 1.35
C CYS A 238 12.65 12.96 1.65
N THR A 239 12.98 11.96 0.82
CA THR A 239 12.51 10.58 0.96
C THR A 239 13.73 9.66 0.89
N PHE A 240 13.80 8.71 1.81
CA PHE A 240 14.90 7.77 1.83
C PHE A 240 14.87 6.84 0.63
N THR A 241 15.96 6.87 -0.11
CA THR A 241 16.14 6.16 -1.38
C THR A 241 17.46 5.42 -1.32
N ARG A 242 17.50 4.19 -1.81
CA ARG A 242 18.75 3.44 -1.94
C ARG A 242 19.56 4.05 -3.09
N LEU A 243 20.71 4.65 -2.78
CA LEU A 243 21.65 5.15 -3.79
C LEU A 243 22.84 4.21 -3.90
N GLY A 244 23.37 4.08 -5.12
CA GLY A 244 24.51 3.21 -5.41
C GLY A 244 24.27 1.73 -5.10
N THR A 245 25.35 0.95 -5.02
CA THR A 245 25.32 -0.50 -4.72
C THR A 245 25.31 -0.80 -3.22
N GLY A 246 25.51 0.21 -2.37
CA GLY A 246 25.53 0.05 -0.91
C GLY A 246 24.20 -0.43 -0.33
N SER A 247 24.24 -0.87 0.93
CA SER A 247 23.05 -1.24 1.72
C SER A 247 22.36 -0.04 2.38
N GLY A 248 22.96 1.15 2.31
CA GLY A 248 22.44 2.35 2.95
C GLY A 248 21.39 3.08 2.11
N PHE A 249 20.51 3.79 2.80
CA PHE A 249 19.58 4.74 2.19
C PHE A 249 20.10 6.17 2.37
N ARG A 250 19.64 7.07 1.50
CA ARG A 250 19.95 8.51 1.53
C ARG A 250 18.67 9.32 1.49
N CYS A 251 18.60 10.40 2.25
CA CYS A 251 17.47 11.33 2.20
C CYS A 251 17.58 12.23 0.96
N VAL A 252 17.02 11.76 -0.15
CA VAL A 252 17.03 12.46 -1.44
C VAL A 252 15.80 13.34 -1.55
N PRO A 253 15.89 14.56 -2.11
CA PRO A 253 14.73 15.42 -2.31
C PRO A 253 13.51 14.71 -2.91
N ARG A 254 12.32 14.99 -2.34
CA ARG A 254 11.05 14.38 -2.78
C ARG A 254 10.65 14.84 -4.19
N ARG A 255 11.00 16.08 -4.55
CA ARG A 255 10.79 16.61 -5.90
C ARG A 255 11.88 16.09 -6.83
N ARG A 256 11.62 14.97 -7.47
CA ARG A 256 12.58 14.28 -8.34
C ARG A 256 11.95 13.88 -9.67
N ALA A 257 12.71 14.04 -10.74
CA ALA A 257 12.37 13.45 -12.04
C ALA A 257 13.06 12.09 -12.19
N MET A 258 12.44 11.17 -12.92
CA MET A 258 12.98 9.82 -13.11
C MET A 258 13.49 9.67 -14.54
N PHE A 259 14.67 9.06 -14.67
CA PHE A 259 15.25 8.65 -15.94
C PHE A 259 15.57 7.15 -15.89
N ARG A 260 15.14 6.41 -16.92
CA ARG A 260 15.45 4.97 -17.05
C ARG A 260 16.55 4.79 -18.08
N THR A 261 17.68 4.23 -17.63
CA THR A 261 18.82 3.99 -18.53
C THR A 261 18.42 3.06 -19.68
N GLY A 262 18.72 3.47 -20.91
CA GLY A 262 18.55 2.64 -22.13
C GLY A 262 17.21 2.77 -22.83
N GLU A 263 16.16 3.25 -22.15
CA GLU A 263 14.81 3.35 -22.72
C GLU A 263 14.36 4.80 -22.97
N GLY A 264 15.02 5.76 -22.32
CA GLY A 264 14.67 7.18 -22.38
C GLY A 264 13.97 7.67 -21.10
N PRO A 265 13.44 8.89 -21.11
CA PRO A 265 13.33 9.78 -22.28
C PRO A 265 14.64 10.49 -22.64
N PHE A 266 14.69 11.05 -23.85
CA PHE A 266 15.79 11.83 -24.42
C PHE A 266 15.32 13.22 -24.84
N SER A 267 16.26 14.16 -24.86
CA SER A 267 16.04 15.56 -25.19
C SER A 267 16.17 15.89 -26.67
N ASP A 268 16.73 14.98 -27.46
CA ASP A 268 17.03 15.15 -28.87
C ASP A 268 16.49 13.98 -29.71
N SER A 269 16.25 14.24 -31.00
CA SER A 269 15.73 13.27 -31.95
C SER A 269 16.72 12.15 -32.33
N ASN A 270 17.97 12.21 -31.86
CA ASN A 270 18.95 11.13 -32.04
C ASN A 270 19.05 10.23 -30.80
N CYS A 271 18.29 10.51 -29.73
CA CYS A 271 18.32 9.78 -28.46
C CYS A 271 19.73 9.71 -27.85
N THR A 272 20.48 10.82 -27.90
CA THR A 272 21.87 10.88 -27.42
C THR A 272 22.02 11.65 -26.11
N ALA A 273 21.15 12.61 -25.85
CA ALA A 273 21.14 13.47 -24.68
C ALA A 273 20.02 13.06 -23.73
N PRO A 274 20.31 12.36 -22.62
CA PRO A 274 19.31 11.84 -21.71
C PRO A 274 18.50 12.97 -21.06
N ALA A 275 17.20 12.74 -20.92
CA ALA A 275 16.27 13.62 -20.24
C ALA A 275 15.51 12.84 -19.17
N ALA A 276 14.96 13.55 -18.19
CA ALA A 276 14.04 12.95 -17.23
C ALA A 276 12.64 13.51 -17.43
N ALA A 277 11.67 12.60 -17.49
CA ALA A 277 10.27 12.97 -17.45
C ALA A 277 9.92 13.34 -16.00
N TYR A 278 9.30 14.50 -15.85
CA TYR A 278 8.62 14.87 -14.64
C TYR A 278 7.15 15.07 -15.00
N ALA A 279 6.30 14.13 -14.56
CA ALA A 279 4.87 14.31 -14.66
C ALA A 279 4.52 15.53 -13.81
N LEU A 280 4.08 16.59 -14.48
CA LEU A 280 3.44 17.77 -13.93
C LEU A 280 2.05 17.37 -13.38
N ASP A 281 2.03 16.44 -12.43
CA ASP A 281 1.12 16.60 -11.32
C ASP A 281 1.67 17.65 -10.34
N VAL A 282 2.69 18.43 -10.74
CA VAL A 282 3.30 19.53 -9.99
C VAL A 282 3.73 20.65 -10.94
N ALA A 283 2.79 21.28 -11.65
CA ALA A 283 3.03 22.52 -12.39
C ALA A 283 3.55 23.70 -11.54
N CYS A 284 3.65 23.55 -10.21
CA CYS A 284 4.11 24.61 -9.30
C CYS A 284 5.59 24.53 -8.91
N ALA A 285 6.35 23.49 -9.28
CA ALA A 285 7.78 23.44 -8.94
C ALA A 285 8.60 22.57 -9.90
N GLN A 286 9.79 23.06 -10.24
CA GLN A 286 10.82 22.28 -10.92
C GLN A 286 11.27 21.12 -10.01
N PRO A 287 11.68 19.97 -10.59
CA PRO A 287 12.37 18.95 -9.81
C PRO A 287 13.63 19.56 -9.18
N GLU A 288 14.08 19.00 -8.07
CA GLU A 288 15.31 19.41 -7.39
C GLU A 288 16.50 18.53 -7.78
N VAL A 289 16.21 17.28 -8.14
CA VAL A 289 17.19 16.30 -8.60
C VAL A 289 16.59 15.42 -9.69
N ILE A 290 17.44 14.81 -10.48
CA ILE A 290 17.06 13.72 -11.38
C ILE A 290 17.60 12.42 -10.82
N MET A 291 16.74 11.41 -10.69
CA MET A 291 17.14 10.05 -10.33
C MET A 291 17.28 9.20 -11.57
N ARG A 292 18.48 8.68 -11.79
CA ARG A 292 18.77 7.72 -12.85
C ARG A 292 18.69 6.31 -12.28
N ARG A 293 17.79 5.51 -12.86
CA ARG A 293 17.60 4.10 -12.52
C ARG A 293 18.55 3.24 -13.35
N TYR A 294 19.32 2.40 -12.68
CA TYR A 294 20.05 1.31 -13.31
C TYR A 294 19.36 -0.01 -13.00
N PRO A 295 19.01 -0.82 -14.03
CA PRO A 295 18.70 -2.21 -13.78
C PRO A 295 19.98 -2.89 -13.29
N VAL A 296 19.93 -3.48 -12.10
CA VAL A 296 21.02 -4.35 -11.65
C VAL A 296 20.88 -5.66 -12.40
N ALA A 297 21.91 -6.00 -13.17
CA ALA A 297 21.93 -7.19 -14.03
C ALA A 297 22.16 -8.51 -13.28
N ASP A 298 22.11 -8.49 -11.93
CA ASP A 298 22.30 -9.70 -11.14
C ASP A 298 21.06 -10.60 -11.21
N ALA A 299 21.16 -11.62 -12.06
CA ALA A 299 20.15 -12.65 -12.30
C ALA A 299 19.82 -13.55 -11.08
N GLY A 300 20.19 -13.15 -9.87
CA GLY A 300 19.96 -13.94 -8.64
C GLY A 300 19.72 -13.13 -7.36
N ALA A 301 19.78 -11.79 -7.39
CA ALA A 301 19.51 -10.99 -6.20
C ALA A 301 18.01 -10.78 -6.01
N CYS A 302 17.55 -10.90 -4.75
CA CYS A 302 16.13 -11.01 -4.44
C CYS A 302 15.26 -9.75 -4.47
N GLU A 303 15.88 -8.68 -4.91
CA GLU A 303 15.18 -7.60 -5.55
C GLU A 303 16.02 -7.27 -6.78
N PRO A 304 15.42 -6.87 -7.93
CA PRO A 304 16.12 -5.95 -8.80
C PRO A 304 16.24 -4.65 -8.02
N ALA A 305 17.15 -4.64 -7.04
CA ALA A 305 17.50 -3.47 -6.26
C ALA A 305 17.98 -2.49 -7.30
N SER A 306 17.08 -1.64 -7.75
CA SER A 306 17.44 -0.67 -8.75
C SER A 306 18.39 0.27 -8.02
N THR A 307 19.63 0.29 -8.45
CA THR A 307 20.55 1.29 -7.92
C THR A 307 20.19 2.60 -8.59
N PHE A 308 20.15 3.63 -7.78
CA PHE A 308 19.89 4.98 -8.25
C PHE A 308 21.15 5.81 -8.10
N THR A 309 21.44 6.63 -9.10
CA THR A 309 22.31 7.80 -8.94
C THR A 309 21.47 9.05 -9.00
N THR A 310 21.95 10.11 -8.36
CA THR A 310 21.32 11.43 -8.42
C THR A 310 22.12 12.34 -9.30
N HIS A 311 21.42 13.15 -10.10
CA HIS A 311 22.00 14.15 -10.98
C HIS A 311 21.37 15.51 -10.72
N ALA A 312 22.13 16.57 -10.97
CA ALA A 312 21.58 17.92 -11.01
C ALA A 312 20.51 18.04 -12.11
N VAL A 313 19.53 18.90 -11.90
CA VAL A 313 18.53 19.22 -12.91
C VAL A 313 19.16 20.16 -13.93
N GLY A 314 19.17 19.75 -15.20
CA GLY A 314 19.66 20.54 -16.31
C GLY A 314 18.63 21.55 -16.83
N ALA A 315 18.75 21.91 -18.10
CA ALA A 315 17.82 22.81 -18.76
C ALA A 315 16.47 22.12 -19.04
N GLN A 316 15.38 22.88 -18.98
CA GLN A 316 14.09 22.45 -19.49
C GLN A 316 14.17 22.34 -21.01
N VAL A 317 13.75 21.20 -21.58
CA VAL A 317 14.06 20.89 -22.98
C VAL A 317 12.88 21.10 -23.92
N ALA A 318 11.68 20.63 -23.52
CA ALA A 318 10.43 20.80 -24.26
C ALA A 318 9.26 20.19 -23.46
N THR A 319 8.04 20.35 -23.99
CA THR A 319 6.84 19.60 -23.58
C THR A 319 6.78 18.17 -24.16
N SER A 320 7.66 17.81 -25.10
CA SER A 320 7.74 16.46 -25.70
C SER A 320 9.17 15.93 -25.64
N GLY A 321 9.34 14.73 -25.10
CA GLY A 321 10.62 13.99 -25.12
C GLY A 321 10.68 13.03 -26.30
N PHE A 322 11.83 12.38 -26.48
CA PHE A 322 12.00 11.27 -27.40
C PHE A 322 12.26 9.96 -26.65
N GLU A 323 11.84 8.83 -27.19
CA GLU A 323 11.99 7.51 -26.57
C GLU A 323 12.63 6.51 -27.53
N ASN A 324 13.34 5.56 -26.95
CA ASN A 324 13.92 4.43 -27.65
C ASN A 324 13.44 3.13 -26.99
N PHE A 325 12.48 2.46 -27.63
CA PHE A 325 11.93 1.18 -27.15
C PHE A 325 12.79 -0.02 -27.55
N GLY A 326 14.11 0.08 -27.38
CA GLY A 326 15.05 -0.96 -27.81
C GLY A 326 15.21 -1.08 -29.34
N THR A 327 14.84 -0.03 -30.08
CA THR A 327 14.99 0.06 -31.54
C THR A 327 16.08 1.07 -31.91
N PRO A 328 16.75 0.96 -33.06
CA PRO A 328 17.71 1.98 -33.48
C PRO A 328 17.06 3.35 -33.78
N THR A 329 15.74 3.40 -33.92
CA THR A 329 14.98 4.61 -34.22
C THR A 329 14.51 5.32 -32.95
N CYS A 330 14.89 6.59 -32.84
CA CYS A 330 14.40 7.50 -31.83
C CYS A 330 13.08 8.12 -32.31
N SER A 331 12.00 8.01 -31.51
CA SER A 331 10.69 8.55 -31.87
C SER A 331 10.20 9.56 -30.83
N PRO A 332 9.44 10.59 -31.23
CA PRO A 332 8.77 11.46 -30.27
C PRO A 332 7.87 10.65 -29.33
N SER A 333 7.99 10.89 -28.03
CA SER A 333 7.10 10.32 -27.02
C SER A 333 5.73 10.97 -27.16
N THR A 334 4.67 10.17 -27.23
CA THR A 334 3.27 10.64 -27.22
C THR A 334 2.81 10.94 -25.80
N THR A 335 3.64 11.62 -25.02
CA THR A 335 3.44 11.82 -23.60
C THR A 335 2.25 12.74 -23.36
N PRO A 336 1.52 12.58 -22.24
CA PRO A 336 0.46 13.51 -21.88
C PRO A 336 1.01 14.94 -21.82
N PRO A 337 0.20 15.96 -22.17
CA PRO A 337 0.61 17.37 -22.12
C PRO A 337 1.03 17.85 -20.72
N SER A 338 0.77 17.05 -19.69
CA SER A 338 1.16 17.27 -18.31
C SER A 338 2.56 16.73 -17.97
N VAL A 339 3.48 16.55 -18.92
CA VAL A 339 4.86 16.10 -18.64
C VAL A 339 5.85 17.16 -19.11
N THR A 340 6.81 17.53 -18.26
CA THR A 340 7.94 18.38 -18.64
C THR A 340 9.23 17.58 -18.59
N TYR A 341 10.11 17.86 -19.55
CA TYR A 341 11.40 17.22 -19.69
C TYR A 341 12.55 18.13 -19.27
N TRP A 342 13.49 17.56 -18.53
CA TRP A 342 14.69 18.22 -18.04
C TRP A 342 15.93 17.44 -18.49
N THR A 343 16.96 18.11 -19.00
CA THR A 343 18.23 17.42 -19.30
C THR A 343 18.89 16.91 -18.03
N LEU A 344 19.61 15.79 -18.17
CA LEU A 344 20.40 15.22 -17.08
C LEU A 344 21.67 16.06 -16.84
N GLY A 345 21.80 16.65 -15.66
CA GLY A 345 23.00 17.40 -15.26
C GLY A 345 24.13 16.50 -14.73
N ALA A 346 25.14 17.13 -14.12
CA ALA A 346 26.24 16.44 -13.48
C ALA A 346 25.74 15.49 -12.36
N GLU A 347 26.41 14.35 -12.20
CA GLU A 347 26.16 13.45 -11.08
C GLU A 347 26.48 14.15 -9.76
N ILE A 348 25.61 13.96 -8.76
CA ILE A 348 25.75 14.50 -7.42
C ILE A 348 26.26 13.37 -6.52
N ASP A 349 27.35 13.64 -5.80
CA ASP A 349 27.88 12.72 -4.80
C ASP A 349 26.83 12.39 -3.73
N GLU A 350 26.60 11.10 -3.51
CA GLU A 350 25.64 10.59 -2.54
C GLU A 350 26.00 10.95 -1.08
N SER A 351 27.26 11.30 -0.81
CA SER A 351 27.73 11.76 0.50
C SER A 351 27.09 13.10 0.92
N ARG A 352 26.53 13.84 -0.05
CA ARG A 352 25.82 15.10 0.19
C ARG A 352 24.49 14.91 0.92
N TYR A 353 23.90 13.71 0.87
CA TYR A 353 22.59 13.45 1.47
C TYR A 353 22.73 12.77 2.82
N PRO A 354 21.89 13.12 3.82
CA PRO A 354 21.88 12.43 5.10
C PRO A 354 21.67 10.93 4.94
N ARG A 355 22.43 10.14 5.70
CA ARG A 355 22.41 8.67 5.63
C ARG A 355 21.45 8.08 6.65
N GLY A 356 20.85 6.96 6.27
CA GLY A 356 20.03 6.12 7.12
C GLY A 356 20.16 4.65 6.74
N THR A 357 19.73 3.78 7.65
CA THR A 357 19.71 2.33 7.47
C THR A 357 18.31 1.80 7.76
N LEU A 358 17.96 0.71 7.09
CA LEU A 358 16.74 -0.03 7.40
C LEU A 358 17.10 -1.08 8.46
N GLU A 359 16.62 -0.89 9.67
CA GLU A 359 16.90 -1.76 10.82
C GLU A 359 15.68 -2.63 11.16
N LYS A 360 15.93 -3.83 11.71
CA LYS A 360 14.89 -4.73 12.22
C LYS A 360 14.76 -4.55 13.73
N LEU A 361 13.86 -3.66 14.15
CA LEU A 361 13.67 -3.32 15.56
C LEU A 361 12.74 -4.30 16.27
N GLY A 362 13.01 -4.56 17.56
CA GLY A 362 12.23 -5.49 18.38
C GLY A 362 12.81 -6.89 18.48
N THR A 363 12.17 -7.74 19.28
CA THR A 363 12.57 -9.13 19.54
C THR A 363 11.53 -10.09 19.02
N GLY A 364 11.87 -11.36 18.83
CA GLY A 364 10.93 -12.38 18.39
C GLY A 364 10.75 -12.43 16.88
N ARG A 365 9.65 -13.05 16.46
CA ARG A 365 9.37 -13.37 15.07
C ARG A 365 8.99 -12.12 14.30
N LEU A 366 8.10 -11.30 14.86
CA LEU A 366 7.70 -10.06 14.24
C LEU A 366 8.59 -8.93 14.73
N ARG A 367 9.26 -8.29 13.78
CA ARG A 367 10.05 -7.07 14.02
C ARG A 367 9.46 -5.90 13.25
N GLU A 368 9.85 -4.71 13.63
CA GLU A 368 9.54 -3.49 12.88
C GLU A 368 10.73 -3.20 11.95
N SER A 369 10.50 -3.22 10.63
CA SER A 369 11.47 -2.74 9.64
C SER A 369 11.38 -1.23 9.58
N ALA A 370 12.24 -0.54 10.33
CA ALA A 370 12.20 0.90 10.49
C ALA A 370 13.44 1.57 9.90
N LEU A 371 13.25 2.78 9.39
CA LEU A 371 14.35 3.61 8.95
C LEU A 371 14.96 4.32 10.17
N VAL A 372 16.27 4.13 10.35
CA VAL A 372 17.05 4.66 11.48
C VAL A 372 18.19 5.53 10.96
N ALA A 373 18.47 6.64 11.63
CA ALA A 373 19.67 7.44 11.43
C ALA A 373 20.19 7.94 12.78
N GLY A 374 21.51 7.85 13.00
CA GLY A 374 22.11 8.27 14.27
C GLY A 374 21.52 7.56 15.50
N GLY A 375 21.09 6.31 15.37
CA GLY A 375 20.42 5.55 16.44
C GLY A 375 18.98 5.98 16.73
N VAL A 376 18.40 6.91 15.95
CA VAL A 376 17.03 7.39 16.11
C VAL A 376 16.15 6.84 15.00
N GLN A 377 15.01 6.27 15.38
CA GLN A 377 13.97 5.90 14.43
C GLN A 377 13.34 7.15 13.83
N LEU A 378 13.43 7.28 12.51
CA LEU A 378 12.98 8.48 11.79
C LEU A 378 11.47 8.45 11.53
N VAL A 379 10.96 7.30 11.11
CA VAL A 379 9.55 7.10 10.72
C VAL A 379 9.03 5.75 11.23
N PRO A 380 7.70 5.60 11.36
CA PRO A 380 7.08 4.30 11.62
C PRO A 380 7.52 3.27 10.57
N GLY A 381 7.92 2.08 11.02
CA GLY A 381 8.32 1.00 10.13
C GLY A 381 7.14 0.14 9.67
N SER A 382 7.42 -0.81 8.77
CA SER A 382 6.47 -1.88 8.44
C SER A 382 6.74 -3.11 9.32
N GLY A 383 5.77 -4.02 9.42
CA GLY A 383 6.02 -5.33 10.01
C GLY A 383 7.07 -6.12 9.22
N TYR A 384 7.82 -6.97 9.91
CA TYR A 384 8.81 -7.86 9.33
C TYR A 384 8.76 -9.24 9.97
N ASP A 385 8.49 -10.27 9.18
CA ASP A 385 8.49 -11.66 9.65
C ASP A 385 9.91 -12.23 9.49
N THR A 386 10.66 -12.30 10.59
CA THR A 386 12.05 -12.80 10.59
C THR A 386 12.16 -14.29 10.28
N ALA A 387 11.14 -15.09 10.58
CA ALA A 387 11.13 -16.51 10.21
C ALA A 387 11.09 -16.69 8.69
N ARG A 388 10.70 -15.64 7.95
CA ARG A 388 10.52 -15.64 6.51
C ARG A 388 11.33 -14.61 5.76
N ASP A 389 12.10 -13.82 6.49
CA ASP A 389 12.93 -12.74 5.97
C ASP A 389 12.15 -11.82 5.00
N THR A 390 10.94 -11.40 5.38
CA THR A 390 10.10 -10.57 4.50
C THR A 390 9.31 -9.49 5.24
N SER A 391 9.11 -8.37 4.57
CA SER A 391 8.19 -7.32 5.01
C SER A 391 6.75 -7.83 4.95
N CYS A 392 5.99 -7.54 5.99
CA CYS A 392 4.60 -7.94 6.11
C CYS A 392 3.73 -6.76 6.57
N THR A 393 2.45 -6.85 6.26
CA THR A 393 1.45 -5.84 6.59
C THR A 393 0.30 -6.49 7.34
N PRO A 394 -0.33 -5.77 8.29
CA PRO A 394 -1.51 -6.27 8.98
C PRO A 394 -2.60 -6.68 8.01
N PHE A 395 -3.18 -7.85 8.23
CA PHE A 395 -4.23 -8.38 7.39
C PHE A 395 -5.20 -9.23 8.22
N GLN A 396 -6.50 -9.01 8.00
CA GLN A 396 -7.53 -9.73 8.73
C GLN A 396 -7.86 -11.04 8.02
N ILE A 397 -7.84 -12.16 8.77
CA ILE A 397 -8.24 -13.48 8.30
C ILE A 397 -9.25 -14.02 9.32
N GLY A 398 -10.52 -14.11 8.92
CA GLY A 398 -11.62 -14.36 9.86
C GLY A 398 -11.76 -13.21 10.86
N ALA A 399 -11.79 -13.55 12.16
CA ALA A 399 -11.87 -12.56 13.24
C ALA A 399 -10.49 -12.05 13.69
N ASP A 400 -9.42 -12.72 13.29
CA ASP A 400 -8.06 -12.48 13.76
C ASP A 400 -7.23 -11.66 12.77
N TRP A 401 -6.20 -11.01 13.29
CA TRP A 401 -5.25 -10.23 12.51
C TRP A 401 -3.91 -10.95 12.43
N TYR A 402 -3.26 -10.82 11.28
CA TYR A 402 -2.01 -11.50 10.95
C TYR A 402 -1.05 -10.57 10.25
N CYS A 403 0.26 -10.77 10.39
CA CYS A 403 1.23 -10.11 9.53
C CYS A 403 1.46 -10.96 8.27
N VAL A 404 0.94 -10.49 7.13
CA VAL A 404 1.01 -11.21 5.84
C VAL A 404 2.00 -10.52 4.91
N GLY A 405 2.91 -11.29 4.32
CA GLY A 405 3.96 -10.81 3.41
C GLY A 405 3.43 -10.06 2.18
N GLY A 406 4.28 -9.23 1.56
CA GLY A 406 3.92 -8.35 0.44
C GLY A 406 3.59 -9.05 -0.89
N SER A 407 4.13 -10.25 -1.16
CA SER A 407 3.80 -11.02 -2.36
C SER A 407 2.45 -11.73 -2.19
N ARG A 408 1.38 -10.94 -2.18
CA ARG A 408 0.02 -11.46 -2.21
C ARG A 408 -0.36 -11.65 -3.67
N ASN A 409 -0.48 -12.90 -4.09
CA ASN A 409 -1.31 -13.17 -5.25
C ASN A 409 -2.75 -13.00 -4.78
N ASN A 410 -3.37 -11.88 -5.15
CA ASN A 410 -4.81 -11.78 -5.06
C ASN A 410 -5.36 -12.85 -6.01
N ASP A 411 -6.15 -13.77 -5.48
CA ASP A 411 -6.64 -14.99 -6.12
C ASP A 411 -7.56 -14.75 -7.33
N THR A 412 -7.63 -13.52 -7.84
CA THR A 412 -8.48 -13.16 -8.98
C THR A 412 -8.00 -13.79 -10.30
N GLU A 413 -6.73 -14.21 -10.38
CA GLU A 413 -6.21 -14.99 -11.51
C GLU A 413 -5.52 -16.27 -11.02
N LEU A 414 -6.34 -17.27 -10.67
CA LEU A 414 -5.83 -18.61 -10.40
C LEU A 414 -5.11 -19.14 -11.65
N SER A 415 -3.81 -19.38 -11.51
CA SER A 415 -2.99 -20.05 -12.53
C SER A 415 -2.91 -21.55 -12.23
N TYR A 416 -2.78 -22.34 -13.28
CA TYR A 416 -2.75 -23.80 -13.20
C TYR A 416 -1.56 -24.39 -13.95
N GLU A 417 -1.07 -25.52 -13.45
CA GLU A 417 0.02 -26.31 -14.05
C GLU A 417 -0.44 -27.06 -15.31
N ASP A 418 -1.72 -27.43 -15.36
CA ASP A 418 -2.28 -28.34 -16.36
C ASP A 418 -3.46 -27.74 -17.13
N ALA A 419 -3.65 -28.23 -18.37
CA ALA A 419 -4.72 -27.79 -19.28
C ALA A 419 -6.13 -28.18 -18.83
N ALA A 420 -6.28 -29.03 -17.80
CA ALA A 420 -7.56 -29.35 -17.20
C ALA A 420 -7.89 -28.40 -16.03
N CYS A 421 -7.00 -27.46 -15.71
CA CYS A 421 -7.11 -26.54 -14.58
C CYS A 421 -7.39 -27.28 -13.25
N THR A 422 -6.67 -28.39 -13.01
CA THR A 422 -6.83 -29.20 -11.79
C THR A 422 -5.79 -28.93 -10.71
N LYS A 423 -4.56 -28.58 -11.09
CA LYS A 423 -3.45 -28.29 -10.19
C LYS A 423 -3.17 -26.79 -10.14
N ARG A 424 -3.55 -26.15 -9.04
CA ARG A 424 -3.32 -24.70 -8.85
C ARG A 424 -1.85 -24.42 -8.57
N VAL A 425 -1.36 -23.31 -9.13
CA VAL A 425 0.00 -22.81 -8.89
C VAL A 425 -0.03 -21.33 -8.52
N ALA A 426 0.89 -20.93 -7.66
CA ALA A 426 1.15 -19.52 -7.38
C ALA A 426 2.29 -19.05 -8.29
N ILE A 427 2.09 -17.93 -8.99
CA ILE A 427 3.15 -17.32 -9.81
C ILE A 427 3.89 -16.29 -8.94
N GLY A 428 5.21 -16.38 -8.90
CA GLY A 428 6.09 -15.40 -8.26
C GLY A 428 7.03 -14.76 -9.28
N GLY A 429 7.40 -13.49 -9.04
CA GLY A 429 8.33 -12.71 -9.86
C GLY A 429 9.80 -13.15 -9.79
N GLY A 430 10.08 -14.47 -9.82
CA GLY A 430 11.40 -15.07 -9.63
C GLY A 430 11.61 -15.68 -8.24
N ALA A 431 12.83 -16.14 -7.94
CA ALA A 431 13.20 -16.86 -6.70
C ALA A 431 12.94 -16.08 -5.39
N CYS A 432 12.57 -14.82 -5.53
CA CYS A 432 12.78 -13.78 -4.56
C CYS A 432 11.49 -13.01 -4.23
N SER A 433 10.55 -13.05 -5.17
CA SER A 433 9.15 -12.74 -4.92
C SER A 433 8.37 -14.04 -4.75
N ARG A 434 8.93 -14.99 -4.00
CA ARG A 434 8.28 -16.28 -3.76
C ARG A 434 7.00 -16.04 -2.96
N PRO A 435 5.81 -16.34 -3.51
CA PRO A 435 4.59 -16.31 -2.74
C PRO A 435 4.73 -17.28 -1.58
N GLN A 436 4.48 -16.79 -0.36
CA GLN A 436 4.65 -17.60 0.86
C GLN A 436 3.39 -18.40 1.18
N ALA A 437 2.25 -17.82 0.81
CA ALA A 437 0.94 -18.39 0.97
C ALA A 437 0.02 -17.78 -0.07
N VAL A 438 -1.00 -18.53 -0.45
CA VAL A 438 -2.12 -18.01 -1.23
C VAL A 438 -3.28 -17.80 -0.27
N VAL A 439 -3.84 -16.60 -0.33
CA VAL A 439 -5.00 -16.20 0.46
C VAL A 439 -6.17 -16.14 -0.50
N THR A 440 -7.02 -17.16 -0.46
CA THR A 440 -8.20 -17.21 -1.31
C THR A 440 -9.26 -16.31 -0.75
N ARG A 441 -9.68 -15.38 -1.59
CA ARG A 441 -10.78 -14.47 -1.34
C ARG A 441 -11.99 -14.97 -2.10
N VAL A 442 -13.08 -15.24 -1.37
CA VAL A 442 -14.38 -15.40 -2.01
C VAL A 442 -15.04 -14.04 -1.98
N THR A 443 -15.26 -13.48 -3.16
CA THR A 443 -16.18 -12.37 -3.31
C THR A 443 -17.51 -12.83 -2.75
N ARG A 444 -18.04 -12.10 -1.76
CA ARG A 444 -19.32 -12.44 -1.16
C ARG A 444 -20.40 -12.53 -2.25
N ALA A 445 -21.43 -13.33 -2.02
CA ALA A 445 -22.50 -13.55 -3.01
C ALA A 445 -23.26 -12.27 -3.38
N ASP A 446 -23.20 -11.24 -2.54
CA ASP A 446 -23.73 -9.90 -2.80
C ASP A 446 -22.83 -9.04 -3.71
N GLY A 447 -21.64 -9.53 -4.08
CA GLY A 447 -20.61 -8.77 -4.80
C GLY A 447 -19.83 -7.81 -3.92
N CYS A 448 -20.05 -7.83 -2.59
CA CYS A 448 -19.69 -6.76 -1.69
C CYS A 448 -18.53 -7.13 -0.78
N GLY A 449 -17.33 -6.87 -1.28
CA GLY A 449 -16.09 -7.20 -0.59
C GLY A 449 -15.70 -8.66 -0.77
N SER A 450 -14.56 -9.01 -0.19
CA SER A 450 -14.04 -10.36 -0.19
C SER A 450 -13.82 -10.81 1.24
N ASP A 451 -14.39 -11.95 1.59
CA ASP A 451 -13.97 -12.65 2.78
C ASP A 451 -12.81 -13.57 2.41
N VAL A 452 -11.82 -13.62 3.28
CA VAL A 452 -10.78 -14.63 3.20
C VAL A 452 -11.40 -15.93 3.67
N THR A 453 -11.57 -16.88 2.76
CA THR A 453 -12.17 -18.17 3.09
C THR A 453 -11.14 -19.24 3.34
N GLU A 454 -9.93 -19.07 2.79
CA GLU A 454 -8.91 -20.10 2.86
C GLU A 454 -7.50 -19.50 2.78
N VAL A 455 -6.58 -20.09 3.54
CA VAL A 455 -5.15 -19.82 3.44
C VAL A 455 -4.47 -21.13 3.09
N ARG A 456 -3.62 -21.11 2.07
CA ARG A 456 -2.85 -22.28 1.62
C ARG A 456 -1.37 -21.97 1.64
N ALA A 457 -0.57 -22.91 2.11
CA ALA A 457 0.88 -22.80 2.04
C ALA A 457 1.34 -22.90 0.58
N VAL A 458 2.43 -22.22 0.23
CA VAL A 458 3.07 -22.38 -1.08
C VAL A 458 4.36 -23.16 -0.91
N SER A 459 4.60 -24.10 -1.82
CA SER A 459 5.83 -24.90 -1.86
C SER A 459 7.06 -24.00 -1.89
N PRO A 460 8.11 -24.29 -1.09
CA PRO A 460 9.34 -23.52 -1.13
C PRO A 460 10.12 -23.72 -2.44
N THR A 461 9.87 -24.83 -3.14
CA THR A 461 10.56 -25.25 -4.36
C THR A 461 9.73 -24.86 -5.59
N PRO A 462 10.33 -24.14 -6.58
CA PRO A 462 9.64 -23.82 -7.82
C PRO A 462 9.39 -25.09 -8.64
N LEU A 463 8.27 -25.10 -9.36
CA LEU A 463 7.91 -26.13 -10.31
C LEU A 463 8.72 -25.96 -11.60
N ALA A 464 9.15 -27.08 -12.20
CA ALA A 464 9.84 -27.09 -13.49
C ALA A 464 8.85 -26.99 -14.67
N ILE A 465 7.99 -25.96 -14.66
CA ILE A 465 7.06 -25.66 -15.75
C ILE A 465 7.43 -24.33 -16.40
N THR A 466 7.16 -24.22 -17.70
CA THR A 466 7.44 -23.00 -18.49
C THR A 466 6.17 -22.24 -18.88
N GLN A 467 5.01 -22.86 -18.64
CA GLN A 467 3.70 -22.39 -19.05
C GLN A 467 2.68 -22.60 -17.93
N THR A 468 1.62 -21.79 -17.95
CA THR A 468 0.48 -21.89 -17.03
C THR A 468 -0.83 -21.74 -17.80
N TYR A 469 -1.93 -22.11 -17.15
CA TYR A 469 -3.28 -21.98 -17.67
C TYR A 469 -4.14 -21.15 -16.72
N THR A 470 -5.15 -20.47 -17.24
CA THR A 470 -6.08 -19.64 -16.45
C THR A 470 -7.49 -20.18 -16.60
N LYS A 471 -8.23 -20.30 -15.51
CA LYS A 471 -9.60 -20.80 -15.54
C LYS A 471 -10.60 -19.67 -15.77
N ASN A 472 -11.27 -19.67 -16.93
CA ASN A 472 -12.34 -18.73 -17.27
C ASN A 472 -13.69 -19.46 -17.30
N GLY A 473 -14.41 -19.40 -16.16
CA GLY A 473 -15.64 -20.15 -15.96
C GLY A 473 -15.39 -21.66 -15.89
N ALA A 474 -15.99 -22.42 -16.81
CA ALA A 474 -15.78 -23.87 -16.91
C ALA A 474 -14.59 -24.24 -17.82
N ALA A 475 -14.09 -23.30 -18.63
CA ALA A 475 -13.00 -23.51 -19.56
C ALA A 475 -11.64 -23.22 -18.90
N CYS A 476 -10.60 -23.88 -19.42
CA CYS A 476 -9.21 -23.65 -19.06
C CYS A 476 -8.52 -23.04 -20.28
N ASP A 477 -8.17 -21.77 -20.20
CA ASP A 477 -7.52 -21.02 -21.28
C ASP A 477 -6.00 -21.08 -21.13
N GLY A 478 -5.27 -21.17 -22.24
CA GLY A 478 -3.81 -21.25 -22.25
C GLY A 478 -3.26 -22.14 -23.38
N PRO A 479 -1.93 -22.38 -23.41
CA PRO A 479 -0.94 -22.02 -22.39
C PRO A 479 -0.43 -20.57 -22.46
N PHE A 480 -0.09 -20.00 -21.31
CA PHE A 480 0.59 -18.71 -21.16
C PHE A 480 2.03 -18.92 -20.69
N ALA A 481 3.01 -18.32 -21.37
CA ALA A 481 4.43 -18.42 -20.99
C ALA A 481 4.71 -17.61 -19.71
N LEU A 482 5.55 -18.15 -18.82
CA LEU A 482 5.89 -17.49 -17.55
C LEU A 482 6.81 -16.25 -17.71
N ASN A 483 7.48 -16.06 -18.84
CA ASN A 483 8.32 -14.88 -19.14
C ASN A 483 9.31 -14.49 -18.03
N GLY A 484 9.98 -15.48 -17.41
CA GLY A 484 10.95 -15.27 -16.32
C GLY A 484 10.35 -15.36 -14.91
N ASN A 485 9.03 -15.51 -14.78
CA ASN A 485 8.39 -15.85 -13.51
C ASN A 485 8.60 -17.32 -13.15
N LEU A 486 8.46 -17.64 -11.86
CA LEU A 486 8.49 -19.00 -11.34
C LEU A 486 7.09 -19.40 -10.86
N ALA A 487 6.71 -20.65 -11.11
CA ALA A 487 5.49 -21.22 -10.58
C ALA A 487 5.80 -22.07 -9.34
N TYR A 488 4.91 -22.06 -8.37
CA TYR A 488 5.04 -22.81 -7.13
C TYR A 488 3.76 -23.59 -6.87
N ALA A 489 3.88 -24.84 -6.42
CA ALA A 489 2.71 -25.62 -6.02
C ALA A 489 2.01 -24.98 -4.83
N ILE A 490 0.68 -24.90 -4.90
CA ILE A 490 -0.15 -24.50 -3.77
C ILE A 490 -0.53 -25.77 -3.01
N GLY A 491 -0.19 -25.81 -1.72
CA GLY A 491 -0.51 -26.93 -0.84
C GLY A 491 -1.96 -26.95 -0.38
N ASP A 492 -2.21 -27.83 0.59
CA ASP A 492 -3.50 -27.93 1.26
C ASP A 492 -3.81 -26.69 2.12
N ALA A 493 -5.08 -26.57 2.47
CA ALA A 493 -5.54 -25.58 3.44
C ALA A 493 -4.74 -25.71 4.74
N ALA A 494 -4.25 -24.60 5.26
CA ALA A 494 -3.53 -24.56 6.52
C ALA A 494 -4.15 -23.48 7.43
N PRO A 495 -4.18 -23.69 8.76
CA PRO A 495 -4.60 -22.64 9.68
C PRO A 495 -3.72 -21.40 9.55
N ALA A 496 -4.31 -20.21 9.57
CA ALA A 496 -3.56 -18.96 9.41
C ALA A 496 -2.46 -18.80 10.49
N ASP A 497 -2.69 -19.28 11.72
CA ASP A 497 -1.71 -19.22 12.83
C ASP A 497 -0.42 -20.02 12.56
N THR A 498 -0.47 -21.08 11.76
CA THR A 498 0.74 -21.84 11.39
C THR A 498 1.54 -21.08 10.32
N LEU A 499 0.82 -20.28 9.52
CA LEU A 499 1.38 -19.55 8.40
C LEU A 499 1.65 -18.10 8.68
N PHE A 500 1.18 -17.44 9.71
CA PHE A 500 1.46 -16.02 9.92
C PHE A 500 1.52 -15.69 11.40
N PRO A 501 2.39 -14.76 11.82
CA PRO A 501 2.35 -14.28 13.20
C PRO A 501 1.03 -13.55 13.43
N LYS A 502 0.29 -13.99 14.45
CA LYS A 502 -0.95 -13.38 14.90
C LYS A 502 -0.67 -12.02 15.53
N LEU A 503 -1.55 -11.06 15.27
CA LEU A 503 -1.49 -9.68 15.77
C LEU A 503 -2.65 -9.45 16.75
N THR A 504 -2.41 -8.65 17.78
CA THR A 504 -3.44 -8.22 18.74
C THR A 504 -3.90 -6.82 18.39
N VAL A 505 -5.20 -6.61 18.26
CA VAL A 505 -5.75 -5.27 18.01
C VAL A 505 -5.88 -4.52 19.33
N GLN A 506 -5.40 -3.29 19.38
CA GLN A 506 -5.59 -2.37 20.50
C GLN A 506 -6.23 -1.07 20.01
N LYS A 507 -7.22 -0.58 20.77
CA LYS A 507 -7.90 0.70 20.51
C LYS A 507 -7.49 1.67 21.62
N ASP A 508 -6.79 2.74 21.23
CA ASP A 508 -6.27 3.77 22.15
C ASP A 508 -7.21 4.96 22.34
#